data_AF-A0AAD9ESI8-F1
#
_entry.id   AF-A0AAD9ESI8-F1
#
_cell.length_a   1.000
_cell.length_b   1.000
_cell.length_c   1.000
_cell.angle_alpha   90.00
_cell.angle_beta   90.00
_cell.angle_gamma   90.00
#
_symmetry.space_group_name_H-M   'P 1'
#
loop_
_entity.id
_entity.type
_entity.pdbx_description
1 polymer ?
#
loop_
_entity_poly.entity_id
_entity_poly.type
_entity_poly.pdbx_seq_one_letter_code
_entity_poly.pdbx_strand_id
1 'polypeptide(L)'
;MCPVPSCNAKKGSRLDRHMLSHTELSLSAQRKMLDRLKRRLILATLGRLRATHPTVPMVSTLDLDQAEGELALPGESPPHTSEAGPSSRTFRLMDFPDDVPVLNSLLEEFKELQEGPDPSPKLQNNVGSKLHRIRHFVAWMSKGKSDLGKLKFLGDLDRLRGWVKSLRGNKMSLTTTPRSTT
;
A
#
# COMPACT_ATOMS: atom_id res chain seq x y z
N MET A 1 4.85 -21.52 0.27
CA MET A 1 6.16 -21.88 0.83
C MET A 1 7.20 -20.97 0.21
N CYS A 2 8.34 -20.75 0.89
CA CYS A 2 9.44 -20.00 0.30
C CYS A 2 9.99 -20.76 -0.91
N PRO A 3 10.20 -20.11 -2.06
CA PRO A 3 10.76 -20.76 -3.26
C PRO A 3 12.29 -20.84 -3.25
N VAL A 4 12.98 -20.34 -2.21
CA VAL A 4 14.44 -20.43 -2.09
C VAL A 4 14.83 -21.87 -1.68
N PRO A 5 15.69 -22.56 -2.45
CA PRO A 5 16.20 -23.87 -2.09
C PRO A 5 16.87 -23.82 -0.72
N SER A 6 16.61 -24.79 0.16
CA SER A 6 17.04 -24.85 1.57
C SER A 6 16.33 -23.91 2.56
N CYS A 7 15.41 -23.06 2.10
CA CYS A 7 14.68 -22.19 3.01
C CYS A 7 13.43 -22.86 3.62
N ASN A 8 13.52 -23.17 4.91
CA ASN A 8 12.45 -23.84 5.66
C ASN A 8 11.40 -22.88 6.26
N ALA A 9 11.17 -21.72 5.63
CA ALA A 9 10.19 -20.77 6.15
C ALA A 9 8.76 -21.32 6.09
N LYS A 10 8.11 -21.32 7.26
CA LYS A 10 6.81 -21.94 7.51
C LYS A 10 5.71 -21.38 6.59
N LYS A 11 4.74 -22.25 6.22
CA LYS A 11 3.48 -21.84 5.58
C LYS A 11 2.79 -20.80 6.47
N GLY A 12 2.41 -19.64 5.92
CA GLY A 12 1.74 -18.55 6.65
C GLY A 12 2.64 -17.40 7.11
N SER A 13 3.97 -17.53 7.03
CA SER A 13 4.85 -16.36 7.17
C SER A 13 4.55 -15.37 6.05
N ARG A 14 4.47 -14.06 6.37
CA ARG A 14 4.35 -13.00 5.36
C ARG A 14 5.53 -13.10 4.40
N LEU A 15 5.30 -13.76 3.26
CA LEU A 15 6.34 -14.03 2.26
C LEU A 15 7.02 -12.73 1.84
N ASP A 16 6.28 -11.62 1.74
CA ASP A 16 6.85 -10.29 1.46
C ASP A 16 7.94 -9.87 2.46
N ARG A 17 7.74 -10.12 3.75
CA ARG A 17 8.73 -9.80 4.80
C ARG A 17 9.83 -10.84 4.87
N HIS A 18 9.46 -12.11 4.73
CA HIS A 18 10.41 -13.20 4.73
C HIS A 18 11.37 -13.13 3.55
N MET A 19 10.93 -12.67 2.37
CA MET A 19 11.85 -12.48 1.25
C MET A 19 12.97 -11.47 1.56
N LEU A 20 12.72 -10.49 2.46
CA LEU A 20 13.73 -9.53 2.90
C LEU A 20 14.78 -10.15 3.84
N SER A 21 14.51 -11.32 4.45
CA SER A 21 15.50 -12.01 5.28
C SER A 21 16.52 -12.81 4.47
N HIS A 22 16.31 -12.97 3.16
CA HIS A 22 17.26 -13.59 2.26
C HIS A 22 18.33 -12.60 1.84
N THR A 23 19.26 -12.30 2.75
CA THR A 23 20.42 -11.44 2.44
C THR A 23 21.30 -12.03 1.32
N GLU A 24 21.18 -13.33 1.07
CA GLU A 24 21.81 -14.07 -0.04
C GLU A 24 21.23 -13.71 -1.41
N LEU A 25 20.03 -13.10 -1.46
CA LEU A 25 19.39 -12.64 -2.68
C LEU A 25 19.43 -11.12 -2.77
N SER A 26 19.69 -10.60 -3.97
CA SER A 26 19.58 -9.16 -4.22
C SER A 26 18.14 -8.67 -4.02
N LEU A 27 17.96 -7.41 -3.61
CA LEU A 27 16.63 -6.81 -3.42
C LEU A 27 15.75 -6.89 -4.69
N SER A 28 16.35 -6.86 -5.88
CA SER A 28 15.63 -7.01 -7.14
C SER A 28 15.19 -8.46 -7.39
N ALA A 29 16.03 -9.45 -7.04
CA ALA A 29 15.67 -10.86 -7.10
C ALA A 29 14.54 -11.21 -6.12
N GLN A 30 14.65 -10.71 -4.87
CA GLN A 30 13.60 -10.87 -3.86
C GLN A 30 12.24 -10.35 -4.34
N ARG A 31 12.20 -9.15 -4.95
CA ARG A 31 10.97 -8.57 -5.53
C ARG A 31 10.39 -9.42 -6.66
N LYS A 32 11.23 -9.81 -7.63
CA LYS A 32 10.80 -10.67 -8.76
C LYS A 32 10.17 -11.97 -8.27
N MET A 33 10.70 -12.57 -7.21
CA MET A 33 10.11 -13.78 -6.63
C MET A 33 8.76 -13.51 -5.94
N LEU A 34 8.62 -12.40 -5.22
CA LEU A 34 7.33 -12.00 -4.65
C LEU A 34 6.27 -11.77 -5.71
N ASP A 35 6.62 -11.12 -6.81
CA ASP A 35 5.69 -10.88 -7.91
C ASP A 35 5.24 -12.20 -8.55
N ARG A 36 6.17 -13.16 -8.73
CA ARG A 36 5.83 -14.52 -9.19
C ARG A 36 4.87 -15.25 -8.24
N LEU A 37 5.08 -15.13 -6.93
CA LEU A 37 4.22 -15.75 -5.92
C LEU A 37 2.82 -15.10 -5.89
N LYS A 38 2.75 -13.77 -5.96
CA LYS A 38 1.50 -13.01 -6.05
C LYS A 38 0.70 -13.40 -7.29
N ARG A 39 1.36 -13.43 -8.45
CA ARG A 39 0.72 -13.87 -9.70
C ARG A 39 0.15 -15.27 -9.55
N ARG A 40 0.90 -16.23 -9.03
CA ARG A 40 0.43 -17.60 -8.80
C ARG A 40 -0.79 -17.68 -7.87
N LEU A 41 -0.79 -16.90 -6.79
CA LEU A 41 -1.93 -16.84 -5.88
C LEU A 41 -3.17 -16.25 -6.55
N ILE A 42 -3.00 -15.18 -7.34
CA ILE A 42 -4.07 -14.57 -8.12
C ILE A 42 -4.66 -15.61 -9.07
N LEU A 43 -3.83 -16.29 -9.86
CA LEU A 43 -4.31 -17.29 -10.82
C LEU A 43 -5.05 -18.44 -10.13
N ALA A 44 -4.50 -18.97 -9.03
CA ALA A 44 -5.16 -20.02 -8.25
C ALA A 44 -6.50 -19.56 -7.65
N THR A 45 -6.61 -18.28 -7.27
CA THR A 45 -7.84 -17.71 -6.71
C THR A 45 -8.88 -17.47 -7.81
N LEU A 46 -8.46 -16.96 -8.97
CA LEU A 46 -9.31 -16.79 -10.14
C LEU A 46 -9.83 -18.13 -10.66
N GLY A 47 -9.00 -19.17 -10.69
CA GLY A 47 -9.40 -20.53 -11.05
C GLY A 47 -10.49 -21.07 -10.12
N ARG A 48 -10.34 -20.92 -8.80
CA ARG A 48 -11.39 -21.29 -7.83
C ARG A 48 -12.68 -20.52 -8.05
N LEU A 49 -12.60 -19.22 -8.34
CA LEU A 49 -13.76 -18.38 -8.58
C LEU A 49 -14.45 -18.71 -9.91
N ARG A 50 -13.73 -19.14 -10.95
CA ARG A 50 -14.37 -19.66 -12.17
C ARG A 50 -15.07 -20.99 -11.93
N ALA A 51 -14.50 -21.85 -11.10
CA ALA A 51 -15.11 -23.14 -10.75
C ALA A 51 -16.45 -22.99 -10.00
N THR A 52 -16.73 -21.84 -9.39
CA THR A 52 -18.06 -21.57 -8.79
C THR A 52 -19.12 -21.17 -9.82
N HIS A 53 -18.81 -21.22 -11.12
CA HIS A 53 -19.72 -20.88 -12.23
C HIS A 53 -20.56 -19.62 -11.95
N PRO A 54 -19.91 -18.45 -11.76
CA PRO A 54 -20.62 -17.23 -11.40
C PRO A 54 -21.64 -16.86 -12.48
N THR A 55 -22.83 -16.43 -12.04
CA THR A 55 -23.96 -16.06 -12.92
C THR A 55 -23.58 -15.01 -13.97
N VAL A 56 -22.64 -14.12 -13.65
CA VAL A 56 -22.04 -13.21 -14.62
C VAL A 56 -20.71 -13.81 -15.12
N PRO A 57 -20.56 -14.08 -16.43
CA PRO A 57 -19.33 -14.65 -16.96
C PRO A 57 -18.16 -13.70 -16.73
N MET A 58 -17.09 -14.22 -16.12
CA MET A 58 -15.87 -13.44 -15.89
C MET A 58 -15.07 -13.31 -17.17
N VAL A 59 -14.85 -12.08 -17.65
CA VAL A 59 -14.17 -11.74 -18.91
C VAL A 59 -12.65 -11.95 -18.85
N SER A 60 -12.06 -12.09 -17.67
CA SER A 60 -10.62 -12.39 -17.53
C SER A 60 -10.37 -13.88 -17.77
N THR A 61 -9.62 -14.24 -18.80
CA THR A 61 -9.18 -15.61 -19.15
C THR A 61 -7.71 -15.89 -18.78
N LEU A 62 -7.11 -15.08 -17.91
CA LEU A 62 -5.68 -15.07 -17.56
C LEU A 62 -5.11 -16.41 -17.06
N ASP A 63 -5.96 -17.35 -16.63
CA ASP A 63 -5.54 -18.68 -16.12
C ASP A 63 -5.41 -19.74 -17.21
N LEU A 64 -5.76 -19.43 -18.47
CA LEU A 64 -5.66 -20.39 -19.59
C LEU A 64 -4.24 -20.48 -20.19
N ASP A 65 -3.31 -19.61 -19.78
CA ASP A 65 -1.94 -19.55 -20.34
C ASP A 65 -0.89 -20.30 -19.49
N GLN A 66 -1.25 -21.36 -18.76
CA GLN A 66 -0.27 -22.13 -17.98
C GLN A 66 -0.58 -23.63 -18.00
N ALA A 67 -0.45 -24.23 -19.19
CA ALA A 67 -0.48 -25.67 -19.40
C ALA A 67 0.91 -26.21 -19.76
N GLU A 68 1.94 -25.98 -18.93
CA GLU A 68 3.15 -26.81 -18.99
C GLU A 68 3.81 -26.86 -17.58
N GLY A 69 3.76 -28.02 -16.91
CA GLY A 69 4.64 -28.37 -15.78
C GLY A 69 4.03 -28.62 -14.38
N GLU A 70 3.34 -29.76 -14.21
CA GLU A 70 3.51 -30.80 -13.15
C GLU A 70 4.34 -30.48 -11.87
N LEU A 71 4.07 -30.87 -10.61
CA LEU A 71 3.32 -31.98 -9.96
C LEU A 71 3.12 -31.72 -8.43
N ALA A 72 2.05 -32.33 -7.88
CA ALA A 72 1.87 -32.97 -6.54
C ALA A 72 1.69 -32.17 -5.20
N LEU A 73 0.51 -32.41 -4.58
CA LEU A 73 0.11 -32.30 -3.15
C LEU A 73 0.67 -33.51 -2.31
N PRO A 74 0.52 -33.69 -0.95
CA PRO A 74 -0.63 -33.36 -0.07
C PRO A 74 -0.35 -33.04 1.44
N GLY A 75 -1.40 -32.83 2.27
CA GLY A 75 -1.38 -33.09 3.73
C GLY A 75 -1.87 -31.99 4.71
N GLU A 76 -2.78 -32.38 5.63
CA GLU A 76 -3.69 -31.66 6.56
C GLU A 76 -3.24 -30.55 7.54
N SER A 77 -4.15 -29.56 7.74
CA SER A 77 -4.99 -29.11 8.91
C SER A 77 -4.46 -29.03 10.39
N PRO A 78 -5.15 -28.35 11.36
CA PRO A 78 -4.67 -27.22 12.20
C PRO A 78 -4.76 -27.54 13.74
N PRO A 79 -4.88 -26.61 14.72
CA PRO A 79 -4.66 -25.15 14.80
C PRO A 79 -3.55 -24.80 15.82
N HIS A 80 -3.23 -23.53 16.05
CA HIS A 80 -3.02 -22.93 17.39
C HIS A 80 -2.69 -21.45 17.21
N THR A 81 -3.36 -20.67 18.04
CA THR A 81 -3.67 -19.25 18.01
C THR A 81 -2.57 -18.35 18.56
N SER A 82 -2.72 -17.05 18.27
CA SER A 82 -2.25 -15.90 19.09
C SER A 82 -0.75 -15.60 19.03
N GLU A 83 -0.26 -14.36 18.90
CA GLU A 83 -0.84 -13.02 18.97
C GLU A 83 0.07 -12.05 18.18
N ALA A 84 -0.42 -10.83 17.97
CA ALA A 84 0.05 -9.81 17.04
C ALA A 84 1.35 -9.05 17.41
N GLY A 85 1.95 -8.42 16.38
CA GLY A 85 2.97 -7.36 16.51
C GLY A 85 3.19 -6.60 15.19
N PRO A 86 2.78 -5.32 15.05
CA PRO A 86 2.87 -4.57 13.81
C PRO A 86 4.21 -3.84 13.70
N SER A 87 4.91 -3.99 12.57
CA SER A 87 6.05 -3.12 12.23
C SER A 87 5.61 -2.22 11.08
N SER A 88 5.10 -1.05 11.44
CA SER A 88 4.86 0.09 10.55
C SER A 88 6.22 0.69 10.17
N ARG A 89 6.47 0.86 8.88
CA ARG A 89 7.48 1.82 8.39
C ARG A 89 7.01 3.21 8.79
N THR A 90 7.44 3.66 9.95
CA THR A 90 7.14 4.98 10.47
C THR A 90 7.91 6.01 9.62
N PHE A 91 7.22 6.62 8.67
CA PHE A 91 7.55 7.99 8.32
C PHE A 91 7.51 8.76 9.64
N ARG A 92 8.57 9.50 10.00
CA ARG A 92 8.56 10.30 11.23
C ARG A 92 7.31 11.18 11.18
N LEU A 93 6.38 10.90 12.09
CA LEU A 93 5.12 11.62 12.18
C LEU A 93 5.52 13.08 12.47
N MET A 94 5.30 13.97 11.51
CA MET A 94 5.35 15.38 11.83
C MET A 94 4.04 15.68 12.54
N ASP A 95 4.12 16.42 13.65
CA ASP A 95 2.94 16.79 14.43
C ASP A 95 2.03 17.63 13.56
N PHE A 96 0.86 17.07 13.28
CA PHE A 96 -0.17 17.74 12.52
C PHE A 96 -0.88 18.75 13.44
N PRO A 97 -1.30 19.92 12.94
CA PRO A 97 -2.03 20.90 13.74
C PRO A 97 -3.49 20.45 13.95
N ASP A 98 -3.70 19.42 14.78
CA ASP A 98 -5.02 18.90 15.12
C ASP A 98 -5.86 19.93 15.91
N ASP A 99 -5.25 20.98 16.44
CA ASP A 99 -5.89 22.08 17.16
C ASP A 99 -6.64 23.06 16.23
N VAL A 100 -6.48 22.96 14.91
CA VAL A 100 -7.08 23.88 13.93
C VAL A 100 -8.37 23.28 13.37
N PRO A 101 -9.57 23.74 13.80
CA PRO A 101 -10.84 23.07 13.45
C PRO A 101 -11.13 23.08 11.96
N VAL A 102 -10.87 24.20 11.28
CA VAL A 102 -11.06 24.35 9.82
C VAL A 102 -10.31 23.28 9.04
N LEU A 103 -9.10 22.94 9.48
CA LEU A 103 -8.28 21.96 8.80
C LEU A 103 -8.83 20.53 9.00
N ASN A 104 -9.33 20.22 10.20
CA ASN A 104 -9.98 18.93 10.47
C ASN A 104 -11.29 18.79 9.71
N SER A 105 -12.12 19.84 9.68
CA SER A 105 -13.37 19.85 8.90
C SER A 105 -13.12 19.58 7.42
N LEU A 106 -12.13 20.24 6.81
CA LEU A 106 -11.77 20.01 5.41
C LEU A 106 -11.27 18.59 5.13
N LEU A 107 -10.56 17.97 6.08
CA LEU A 107 -10.09 16.60 5.93
C LEU A 107 -11.23 15.57 6.06
N GLU A 108 -12.19 15.79 6.96
CA GLU A 108 -13.37 14.93 7.04
C GLU A 108 -14.29 15.11 5.83
N GLU A 109 -14.53 16.33 5.35
CA GLU A 109 -15.28 16.56 4.09
C GLU A 109 -14.61 15.85 2.91
N PHE A 110 -13.28 15.94 2.79
CA PHE A 110 -12.53 15.22 1.76
C PHE A 110 -12.66 13.70 1.91
N LYS A 111 -12.70 13.19 3.13
CA LYS A 111 -12.85 11.77 3.42
C LYS A 111 -14.25 11.29 3.01
N GLU A 112 -15.29 11.99 3.45
CA GLU A 112 -16.69 11.69 3.12
C GLU A 112 -16.90 11.68 1.59
N LEU A 113 -16.32 12.66 0.88
CA LEU A 113 -16.37 12.73 -0.58
C LEU A 113 -15.69 11.54 -1.26
N GLN A 114 -14.60 11.02 -0.69
CA GLN A 114 -13.84 9.92 -1.28
C GLN A 114 -14.40 8.54 -0.92
N GLU A 115 -15.00 8.41 0.25
CA GLU A 115 -15.55 7.15 0.76
C GLU A 115 -16.98 6.91 0.25
N GLY A 116 -17.80 7.96 0.20
CA GLY A 116 -19.23 7.83 -0.09
C GLY A 116 -20.00 7.12 1.03
N PRO A 117 -21.28 6.78 0.81
CA PRO A 117 -22.17 6.26 1.84
C PRO A 117 -21.82 4.85 2.35
N ASP A 118 -21.16 4.01 1.54
CA ASP A 118 -20.80 2.62 1.92
C ASP A 118 -19.41 2.21 1.39
N PRO A 119 -18.31 2.68 2.01
CA PRO A 119 -16.97 2.39 1.52
C PRO A 119 -16.52 0.97 1.87
N SER A 120 -15.95 0.27 0.88
CA SER A 120 -15.26 -1.00 1.14
C SER A 120 -14.05 -0.80 2.07
N PRO A 121 -13.62 -1.83 2.83
CA PRO A 121 -12.42 -1.74 3.67
C PRO A 121 -11.14 -1.37 2.90
N LYS A 122 -11.06 -1.80 1.63
CA LYS A 122 -9.96 -1.45 0.72
C LYS A 122 -9.98 0.04 0.38
N LEU A 123 -11.16 0.61 0.17
CA LEU A 123 -11.33 2.03 -0.09
C LEU A 123 -10.98 2.85 1.16
N GLN A 124 -11.46 2.48 2.34
CA GLN A 124 -11.12 3.13 3.61
C GLN A 124 -9.59 3.16 3.84
N ASN A 125 -8.90 2.05 3.60
CA ASN A 125 -7.43 2.01 3.71
C ASN A 125 -6.74 2.94 2.69
N ASN A 126 -7.27 3.00 1.46
CA ASN A 126 -6.75 3.89 0.43
C ASN A 126 -6.94 5.37 0.81
N VAL A 127 -8.13 5.73 1.28
CA VAL A 127 -8.48 7.09 1.73
C VAL A 127 -7.64 7.46 2.94
N GLY A 128 -7.53 6.59 3.94
CA GLY A 128 -6.63 6.80 5.08
C GLY A 128 -5.18 7.03 4.66
N SER A 129 -4.68 6.29 3.65
CA SER A 129 -3.34 6.50 3.10
C SER A 129 -3.20 7.84 2.34
N LYS A 130 -4.28 8.37 1.74
CA LYS A 130 -4.29 9.71 1.14
C LYS A 130 -4.29 10.79 2.24
N LEU A 131 -5.21 10.68 3.21
CA LEU A 131 -5.31 11.59 4.34
C LEU A 131 -4.00 11.69 5.12
N HIS A 132 -3.34 10.56 5.38
CA HIS A 132 -2.04 10.55 6.04
C HIS A 132 -1.00 11.39 5.28
N ARG A 133 -0.95 11.28 3.95
CA ARG A 133 -0.03 12.08 3.11
C ARG A 133 -0.41 13.56 3.10
N ILE A 134 -1.70 13.88 3.09
CA ILE A 134 -2.20 15.26 3.17
C ILE A 134 -1.83 15.86 4.53
N ARG A 135 -2.06 15.16 5.64
CA ARG A 135 -1.67 15.59 6.99
C ARG A 135 -0.16 15.87 7.06
N HIS A 136 0.65 14.96 6.52
CA HIS A 136 2.11 15.14 6.53
C HIS A 136 2.55 16.36 5.70
N PHE A 137 1.94 16.56 4.53
CA PHE A 137 2.15 17.75 3.70
C PHE A 137 1.74 19.03 4.44
N VAL A 138 0.57 19.05 5.06
CA VAL A 138 0.08 20.25 5.78
C VAL A 138 0.98 20.55 6.98
N ALA A 139 1.37 19.55 7.78
CA ALA A 139 2.32 19.71 8.88
C ALA A 139 3.65 20.30 8.41
N TRP A 140 4.15 19.86 7.25
CA TRP A 140 5.34 20.47 6.64
C TRP A 140 5.11 21.93 6.28
N MET A 141 4.01 22.24 5.61
CA MET A 141 3.67 23.58 5.11
C MET A 141 3.33 24.58 6.23
N SER A 142 2.80 24.10 7.35
CA SER A 142 2.36 24.91 8.49
C SER A 142 3.46 25.19 9.51
N LYS A 143 4.55 24.40 9.55
CA LYS A 143 5.56 24.52 10.62
C LYS A 143 6.09 25.96 10.81
N GLY A 144 5.96 26.53 12.01
CA GLY A 144 6.40 27.89 12.31
C GLY A 144 5.57 29.01 11.63
N LYS A 145 4.39 28.69 11.11
CA LYS A 145 3.42 29.69 10.62
C LYS A 145 2.38 29.93 11.71
N SER A 146 1.98 31.18 11.86
CA SER A 146 0.81 31.58 12.62
C SER A 146 -0.42 31.62 11.71
N ASP A 147 -1.62 31.66 12.30
CA ASP A 147 -2.88 31.88 11.58
C ASP A 147 -3.22 30.76 10.56
N LEU A 148 -3.09 29.51 11.02
CA LEU A 148 -3.33 28.30 10.20
C LEU A 148 -4.77 28.21 9.68
N GLY A 149 -5.75 28.83 10.37
CA GLY A 149 -7.15 28.84 9.95
C GLY A 149 -7.41 29.53 8.61
N LYS A 150 -6.54 30.46 8.18
CA LYS A 150 -6.69 31.16 6.88
C LYS A 150 -6.04 30.43 5.70
N LEU A 151 -5.32 29.33 5.96
CA LEU A 151 -4.67 28.49 4.94
C LEU A 151 -3.69 29.20 4.00
N LYS A 152 -3.35 30.48 4.25
CA LYS A 152 -2.43 31.28 3.41
C LYS A 152 -1.05 30.65 3.29
N PHE A 153 -0.63 29.88 4.29
CA PHE A 153 0.64 29.17 4.29
C PHE A 153 0.76 28.15 3.15
N LEU A 154 -0.36 27.68 2.56
CA LEU A 154 -0.36 26.79 1.41
C LEU A 154 0.15 27.46 0.13
N GLY A 155 0.10 28.80 0.06
CA GLY A 155 0.62 29.59 -1.06
C GLY A 155 2.14 29.80 -1.04
N ASP A 156 2.84 29.31 -0.01
CA ASP A 156 4.29 29.44 0.13
C ASP A 156 5.02 28.48 -0.85
N LEU A 157 5.35 29.00 -2.04
CA LEU A 157 5.97 28.23 -3.12
C LEU A 157 7.38 27.74 -2.76
N ASP A 158 8.14 28.49 -1.98
CA ASP A 158 9.49 28.09 -1.58
C ASP A 158 9.44 26.90 -0.63
N ARG A 159 8.46 26.90 0.27
CA ARG A 159 8.20 25.78 1.15
C ARG A 159 7.70 24.54 0.43
N LEU A 160 6.84 24.72 -0.58
CA LEU A 160 6.41 23.65 -1.47
C LEU A 160 7.59 23.04 -2.24
N ARG A 161 8.50 23.87 -2.78
CA ARG A 161 9.73 23.39 -3.43
C ARG A 161 10.61 22.62 -2.44
N GLY A 162 10.73 23.11 -1.21
CA GLY A 162 11.43 22.42 -0.11
C GLY A 162 10.86 21.04 0.20
N TRP A 163 9.52 20.92 0.24
CA TRP A 163 8.83 19.65 0.41
C TRP A 163 9.12 18.67 -0.72
N VAL A 164 9.02 19.12 -1.98
CA VAL A 164 9.33 18.30 -3.16
C VAL A 164 10.78 17.80 -3.13
N LYS A 165 11.73 18.67 -2.73
CA LYS A 165 13.14 18.28 -2.55
C LYS A 165 13.31 17.21 -1.48
N SER A 166 12.61 17.33 -0.34
CA SER A 166 12.60 16.33 0.73
C SER A 166 12.07 14.97 0.24
N LEU A 167 10.97 14.95 -0.52
CA LEU A 167 10.41 13.72 -1.08
C LEU A 167 11.39 13.00 -2.02
N ARG A 168 12.08 13.76 -2.88
CA ARG A 168 13.10 13.22 -3.80
C ARG A 168 14.29 12.63 -3.06
N GLY A 169 14.77 13.32 -2.00
CA GLY A 169 15.85 12.83 -1.15
C GLY A 169 15.52 11.51 -0.45
N ASN A 170 14.26 11.29 -0.09
CA ASN A 170 13.77 10.08 0.57
C ASN A 170 13.43 8.93 -0.40
N LYS A 171 13.85 9.00 -1.68
CA LYS A 171 13.57 8.01 -2.73
C LYS A 171 12.07 7.69 -2.89
N MET A 172 11.18 8.62 -2.58
CA MET A 172 9.76 8.49 -2.92
C MET A 172 9.58 8.85 -4.39
N SER A 173 9.20 7.85 -5.19
CA SER A 173 8.87 8.04 -6.60
C SER A 173 7.62 8.93 -6.71
N LEU A 174 7.81 10.14 -7.21
CA LEU A 174 6.73 11.00 -7.70
C LEU A 174 6.11 10.30 -8.91
N THR A 175 5.02 9.57 -8.68
CA THR A 175 4.32 8.81 -9.74
C THR A 175 3.31 9.68 -10.49
N THR A 176 3.07 10.91 -10.02
CA THR A 176 2.10 11.84 -10.59
C THR A 176 2.72 13.23 -10.58
N THR A 177 3.21 13.69 -11.72
CA THR A 177 3.62 15.08 -11.93
C THR A 177 2.42 15.90 -12.41
N PRO A 178 2.19 17.11 -11.88
CA PRO A 178 1.20 18.01 -12.47
C PRO A 178 1.59 18.31 -13.92
N ARG A 179 0.60 18.30 -14.81
CA ARG A 179 0.76 18.61 -16.23
C ARG A 179 1.28 20.04 -16.35
N SER A 180 2.47 20.21 -16.92
CA SER A 180 2.99 21.52 -17.30
C SER A 180 2.07 22.11 -18.36
N THR A 181 1.30 23.13 -18.01
CA THR A 181 0.64 24.00 -18.98
C THR A 181 1.65 25.05 -19.40
N THR A 182 2.28 24.84 -20.55
CA THR A 182 2.89 25.89 -21.37
C THR A 182 1.81 26.64 -22.14
#